data_AF-A0A6P2PT73-F1
#
_entry.id   AF-A0A6P2PT73-F1
#
_cell.length_a   1.000
_cell.length_b   1.000
_cell.length_c   1.000
_cell.angle_alpha   90.00
_cell.angle_beta   90.00
_cell.angle_gamma   90.00
#
_symmetry.space_group_name_H-M   'P 1'
#
loop_
_entity.id
_entity.type
_entity.pdbx_description
1 polymer ?
#
loop_
_entity_poly.entity_id
_entity_poly.type
_entity_poly.pdbx_seq_one_letter_code
_entity_poly.pdbx_strand_id
1 'polypeptide(L)'
;MIAAPVFSGAFFIVLGMSFLATVSVLVWAVTLALSSRARGWFRTHRGRASGLFGTLCVSSSFFVVLAIAYLRIDLQSRKEEAAQHPTLEKAAHLLGVDMPAGTTLSLMTAGNLASIGEATFPHEVSVYGIPAVAMGVKSEYDDETPWNDQSPVTLTALALTVTGPRPIDGWVCGPGGPLEIVLRKDARIKTLWWCHLADGNRVAGSLVPAGSTLIRGTTLYLDGTRDNDYWHLAVAEDTLFELAGLPLRSPELNLDRQHRVVTLRSATLARAASVGEITYPAGTEVSSVAPRFREKYPGAWVFTPAPGQPAVSKTDGTIADGLSVVQAPSGKAYVLIRNRAR
;
A
#
# COMPACT_ATOMS: atom_id res chain seq x y z
N MET A 1 4.36 -20.02 0.80
CA MET A 1 5.55 -20.51 1.51
C MET A 1 6.29 -21.45 0.58
N ILE A 2 7.37 -20.99 -0.05
CA ILE A 2 8.23 -21.85 -0.84
C ILE A 2 8.95 -22.74 0.17
N ALA A 3 8.72 -24.06 0.10
CA ALA A 3 9.41 -25.01 0.97
C ALA A 3 10.92 -24.84 0.73
N ALA A 4 11.62 -24.27 1.70
CA ALA A 4 13.07 -24.28 1.69
C ALA A 4 13.50 -25.75 1.76
N PRO A 5 14.23 -26.29 0.77
CA PRO A 5 14.78 -27.62 0.90
C PRO A 5 15.67 -27.60 2.13
N VAL A 6 15.37 -28.45 3.11
CA VAL A 6 16.20 -28.61 4.29
C VAL A 6 17.49 -29.27 3.82
N PHE A 7 18.50 -28.45 3.48
CA PHE A 7 19.82 -28.95 3.14
C PHE A 7 20.34 -29.73 4.35
N SER A 8 20.44 -31.05 4.20
CA SER A 8 20.93 -31.96 5.25
C SER A 8 22.30 -31.51 5.76
N GLY A 9 22.60 -31.68 7.06
CA GLY A 9 23.92 -31.37 7.60
C GLY A 9 25.07 -32.06 6.85
N ALA A 10 24.83 -33.24 6.29
CA ALA A 10 25.78 -33.94 5.42
C ALA A 10 26.13 -33.14 4.14
N PHE A 11 25.18 -32.38 3.59
CA PHE A 11 25.40 -31.53 2.42
C PHE A 11 26.42 -30.43 2.71
N PHE A 12 26.32 -29.76 3.86
CA PHE A 12 27.28 -28.72 4.25
C PHE A 12 28.67 -29.28 4.55
N ILE A 13 28.75 -30.49 5.12
CA ILE A 13 30.03 -31.16 5.37
C ILE A 13 30.71 -31.49 4.03
N VAL A 14 29.98 -32.08 3.07
CA VAL A 14 30.51 -32.38 1.73
C VAL A 14 30.92 -31.09 1.01
N LEU A 15 30.09 -30.06 1.04
CA LEU A 15 30.38 -28.76 0.43
C LEU A 15 31.63 -28.10 1.02
N GLY A 16 31.78 -28.14 2.36
CA GLY A 16 32.93 -27.61 3.07
C GLY A 16 34.24 -28.36 2.74
N MET A 17 34.19 -29.69 2.67
CA MET A 17 35.34 -30.50 2.25
C MET A 17 35.72 -30.22 0.79
N SER A 18 34.74 -30.11 -0.11
CA SER A 18 34.96 -29.76 -1.52
C SER A 18 35.53 -28.35 -1.69
N PHE A 19 35.11 -27.38 -0.86
CA PHE A 19 35.68 -26.04 -0.84
C PHE A 19 37.16 -26.05 -0.43
N LEU A 20 37.50 -26.72 0.68
CA LEU A 20 38.89 -26.86 1.14
C LEU A 20 39.77 -27.57 0.11
N ALA A 21 39.24 -28.59 -0.58
CA ALA A 21 39.92 -29.25 -1.68
C ALA A 21 40.19 -28.27 -2.83
N THR A 22 39.22 -27.42 -3.19
CA THR A 22 39.37 -26.39 -4.24
C THR A 22 40.48 -25.39 -3.89
N VAL A 23 40.48 -24.88 -2.65
CA VAL A 23 41.54 -23.98 -2.16
C VAL A 23 42.91 -24.66 -2.24
N SER A 24 43.00 -25.93 -1.84
CA SER A 24 44.24 -26.70 -1.88
C SER A 24 44.76 -26.92 -3.30
N VAL A 25 43.87 -27.22 -4.26
CA VAL A 25 44.20 -27.32 -5.69
C VAL A 25 44.73 -26.00 -6.23
N LEU A 26 44.09 -24.87 -5.89
CA LEU A 26 44.54 -23.54 -6.31
C LEU A 26 45.93 -23.20 -5.76
N VAL A 27 46.18 -23.49 -4.47
CA VAL A 27 47.50 -23.29 -3.85
C VAL A 27 48.56 -24.16 -4.54
N TRP A 28 48.25 -25.42 -4.86
CA TRP A 28 49.15 -26.28 -5.62
C TRP A 28 49.42 -25.75 -7.04
N ALA A 29 48.39 -25.28 -7.74
CA ALA A 29 48.54 -24.69 -9.07
C ALA A 29 49.43 -23.44 -9.05
N VAL A 30 49.20 -22.53 -8.11
CA VAL A 30 49.96 -21.28 -7.94
C VAL A 30 51.42 -21.57 -7.55
N THR A 31 51.66 -22.49 -6.61
CA THR A 31 53.02 -22.86 -6.18
C THR A 31 53.82 -23.55 -7.27
N LEU A 32 53.19 -24.39 -8.10
CA LEU A 32 53.81 -25.00 -9.28
C LEU A 32 54.10 -23.98 -10.39
N ALA A 33 53.22 -22.98 -10.58
CA ALA A 33 53.45 -21.90 -11.54
C ALA A 33 54.61 -20.99 -11.14
N LEU A 34 54.69 -20.63 -9.86
CA LEU A 34 55.65 -19.63 -9.37
C LEU A 34 57.02 -20.19 -8.98
N SER A 35 57.13 -21.47 -8.61
CA SER A 35 58.39 -22.03 -8.09
C SER A 35 58.99 -23.14 -8.97
N SER A 36 60.26 -22.98 -9.32
CA SER A 36 61.04 -24.01 -10.03
C SER A 36 61.39 -25.20 -9.14
N ARG A 37 61.56 -24.97 -7.83
CA ARG A 37 61.83 -26.00 -6.82
C ARG A 37 60.64 -26.95 -6.59
N ALA A 38 59.40 -26.44 -6.50
CA ALA A 38 58.22 -27.31 -6.37
C ALA A 38 58.00 -28.15 -7.64
N ARG A 39 58.26 -27.59 -8.83
CA ARG A 39 58.25 -28.34 -10.09
C ARG A 39 59.28 -29.49 -10.10
N GLY A 40 60.46 -29.26 -9.53
CA GLY A 40 61.50 -30.29 -9.36
C GLY A 40 61.06 -31.43 -8.43
N TRP A 41 60.46 -31.10 -7.28
CA TRP A 41 59.95 -32.07 -6.31
C TRP A 41 58.76 -32.87 -6.84
N PHE A 42 57.85 -32.23 -7.57
CA PHE A 42 56.71 -32.89 -8.20
C PHE A 42 57.16 -33.89 -9.28
N ARG A 43 58.23 -33.58 -10.02
CA ARG A 43 58.81 -34.48 -11.02
C ARG A 43 59.48 -35.71 -10.40
N THR A 44 60.08 -35.59 -9.22
CA THR A 44 60.72 -36.73 -8.53
C THR A 44 59.70 -37.66 -7.86
N HIS A 45 58.54 -37.15 -7.43
CA HIS A 45 57.48 -37.92 -6.77
C HIS A 45 56.20 -38.04 -7.62
N ARG A 46 56.37 -38.14 -8.95
CA ARG A 46 55.31 -37.97 -9.96
C ARG A 46 54.09 -38.87 -9.74
N GLY A 47 54.27 -40.12 -9.33
CA GLY A 47 53.14 -41.04 -9.09
C GLY A 47 52.27 -40.63 -7.90
N ARG A 48 52.88 -40.40 -6.74
CA ARG A 48 52.18 -40.02 -5.51
C ARG A 48 51.56 -38.63 -5.60
N ALA A 49 52.28 -37.67 -6.18
CA ALA A 49 51.79 -36.30 -6.36
C ALA A 49 50.62 -36.23 -7.37
N SER A 50 50.66 -37.02 -8.45
CA SER A 50 49.56 -37.07 -9.42
C SER A 50 48.32 -37.75 -8.85
N GLY A 51 48.47 -38.79 -8.03
CA GLY A 51 47.35 -39.44 -7.35
C GLY A 51 46.64 -38.50 -6.38
N LEU A 52 47.39 -37.82 -5.51
CA LEU A 52 46.83 -36.86 -4.55
C LEU A 52 46.12 -35.69 -5.24
N PHE A 53 46.73 -35.15 -6.29
CA PHE A 53 46.13 -34.07 -7.08
C PHE A 53 44.85 -34.53 -7.79
N GLY A 54 44.83 -35.75 -8.34
CA GLY A 54 43.64 -36.34 -8.94
C GLY A 54 42.48 -36.47 -7.95
N THR A 55 42.75 -36.96 -6.73
CA THR A 55 41.74 -37.06 -5.67
C THR A 55 41.19 -35.69 -5.26
N LEU A 56 42.06 -34.69 -5.12
CA LEU A 56 41.67 -33.31 -4.82
C LEU A 56 40.82 -32.67 -5.94
N CYS A 57 41.15 -32.93 -7.21
CA CYS A 57 40.34 -32.49 -8.34
C CYS A 57 38.95 -33.12 -8.32
N VAL A 58 38.85 -34.44 -8.10
CA VAL A 58 37.56 -35.14 -8.02
C VAL A 58 36.72 -34.60 -6.86
N SER A 59 37.31 -34.40 -5.67
CA SER A 59 36.58 -33.86 -4.52
C SER A 59 36.21 -32.38 -4.68
N SER A 60 37.00 -31.59 -5.41
CA SER A 60 36.69 -30.18 -5.74
C SER A 60 35.57 -30.03 -6.79
N SER A 61 35.36 -31.04 -7.64
CA SER A 61 34.43 -30.95 -8.78
C SER A 61 33.00 -30.60 -8.36
N PHE A 62 32.55 -31.11 -7.21
CA PHE A 62 31.22 -30.84 -6.67
C PHE A 62 31.01 -29.35 -6.36
N PHE A 63 31.98 -28.69 -5.70
CA PHE A 63 31.92 -27.26 -5.41
C PHE A 63 31.98 -26.43 -6.69
N VAL A 64 32.87 -26.78 -7.62
CA VAL A 64 33.04 -26.07 -8.89
C VAL A 64 31.77 -26.12 -9.75
N VAL A 65 31.11 -27.28 -9.85
CA VAL A 65 29.85 -27.42 -10.59
C VAL A 65 28.74 -26.57 -9.95
N LEU A 66 28.62 -26.59 -8.62
CA LEU A 66 27.64 -25.75 -7.92
C LEU A 66 27.92 -24.25 -8.11
N ALA A 67 29.17 -23.82 -8.04
CA ALA A 67 29.57 -22.44 -8.27
C ALA A 67 29.25 -21.98 -9.71
N ILE A 68 29.52 -22.82 -10.71
CA ILE A 68 29.17 -22.53 -12.11
C ILE A 68 27.65 -22.47 -12.29
N ALA A 69 26.89 -23.39 -11.69
CA ALA A 69 25.43 -23.38 -11.75
C ALA A 69 24.86 -22.10 -11.11
N TYR A 70 25.36 -21.71 -9.94
CA TYR A 70 24.96 -20.48 -9.26
C TYR A 70 25.27 -19.24 -10.11
N LEU A 71 26.47 -19.14 -10.69
CA LEU A 71 26.83 -18.02 -11.56
C LEU A 71 25.96 -17.96 -12.83
N ARG A 72 25.58 -19.11 -13.40
CA ARG A 72 24.65 -19.14 -14.55
C ARG A 72 23.26 -18.64 -14.17
N ILE A 73 22.74 -19.04 -13.01
CA ILE A 73 21.46 -18.58 -12.49
C ILE A 73 21.51 -17.07 -12.22
N ASP A 74 22.57 -16.57 -11.56
CA ASP A 74 22.75 -15.14 -11.30
C ASP A 74 22.81 -14.33 -12.61
N LEU A 75 23.56 -14.81 -13.61
CA LEU A 75 23.63 -14.17 -14.92
C LEU A 75 22.29 -14.21 -15.67
N GLN A 76 21.51 -15.29 -15.53
CA GLN A 76 20.16 -15.36 -16.10
C GLN A 76 19.19 -14.42 -15.38
N SER A 77 19.22 -14.40 -14.05
CA SER A 77 18.41 -13.48 -13.21
C SER A 77 18.70 -12.03 -13.57
N ARG A 78 19.98 -11.63 -13.65
CA ARG A 78 20.37 -10.28 -14.07
C ARG A 78 19.88 -9.92 -15.46
N LYS A 79 19.87 -10.87 -16.40
CA LYS A 79 19.34 -10.65 -17.76
C LYS A 79 17.83 -10.50 -17.75
N GLU A 80 17.14 -11.30 -16.96
CA GLU A 80 15.69 -11.24 -16.80
C GLU A 80 15.27 -9.94 -16.10
N GLU A 81 15.95 -9.55 -15.03
CA GLU A 81 15.78 -8.25 -14.34
C GLU A 81 16.05 -7.08 -15.29
N ALA A 82 17.14 -7.12 -16.07
CA ALA A 82 17.43 -6.08 -17.06
C ALA A 82 16.36 -6.02 -18.17
N ALA A 83 15.78 -7.16 -18.56
CA ALA A 83 14.71 -7.23 -19.55
C ALA A 83 13.33 -6.83 -18.97
N GLN A 84 13.18 -6.84 -17.65
CA GLN A 84 12.02 -6.29 -16.94
C GLN A 84 12.09 -4.78 -16.74
N HIS A 85 13.31 -4.20 -16.76
CA HIS A 85 13.51 -2.76 -16.60
C HIS A 85 14.08 -2.04 -17.84
N PRO A 86 13.44 -2.15 -19.03
CA PRO A 86 13.95 -1.49 -20.23
C PRO A 86 13.75 0.04 -20.14
N THR A 87 14.70 0.78 -20.71
CA THR A 87 14.56 2.22 -20.95
C THR A 87 14.17 2.45 -22.40
N LEU A 88 13.21 3.35 -22.63
CA LEU A 88 12.77 3.69 -23.97
C LEU A 88 13.83 4.53 -24.68
N GLU A 89 14.45 4.00 -25.73
CA GLU A 89 15.41 4.75 -26.56
C GLU A 89 14.72 5.84 -27.41
N LYS A 90 13.44 5.65 -27.73
CA LYS A 90 12.62 6.55 -28.54
C LYS A 90 11.29 6.79 -27.86
N ALA A 91 10.70 7.95 -28.14
CA ALA A 91 9.34 8.23 -27.70
C ALA A 91 8.37 7.18 -28.26
N ALA A 92 7.42 6.73 -27.43
CA ALA A 92 6.46 5.71 -27.78
C ALA A 92 5.10 6.01 -27.14
N HIS A 93 4.02 5.69 -27.85
CA HIS A 93 2.67 5.78 -27.33
C HIS A 93 2.26 4.43 -26.72
N LEU A 94 2.17 4.36 -25.40
CA LEU A 94 1.90 3.13 -24.65
C LEU A 94 0.77 3.39 -23.66
N LEU A 95 -0.21 2.48 -23.56
CA LEU A 95 -1.38 2.60 -22.68
C LEU A 95 -2.15 3.92 -22.80
N GLY A 96 -2.22 4.49 -24.02
CA GLY A 96 -2.88 5.79 -24.24
C GLY A 96 -2.06 7.01 -23.81
N VAL A 97 -0.79 6.82 -23.41
CA VAL A 97 0.10 7.87 -22.91
C VAL A 97 1.29 8.03 -23.85
N ASP A 98 1.61 9.26 -24.21
CA ASP A 98 2.82 9.60 -24.95
C ASP A 98 4.03 9.61 -24.01
N MET A 99 4.82 8.54 -24.06
CA MET A 99 6.02 8.38 -23.23
C MET A 99 7.25 8.92 -23.97
N PRO A 100 8.03 9.84 -23.38
CA PRO A 100 9.24 10.36 -24.00
C PRO A 100 10.38 9.33 -23.98
N ALA A 101 11.39 9.56 -24.83
CA ALA A 101 12.66 8.83 -24.74
C ALA A 101 13.32 9.05 -23.37
N GLY A 102 13.95 8.01 -22.83
CA GLY A 102 14.52 7.98 -21.49
C GLY A 102 13.55 7.54 -20.39
N THR A 103 12.31 7.20 -20.72
CA THR A 103 11.36 6.61 -19.77
C THR A 103 11.82 5.20 -19.36
N THR A 104 11.95 4.96 -18.06
CA THR A 104 12.27 3.64 -17.51
C THR A 104 10.98 2.89 -17.25
N LEU A 105 10.80 1.73 -17.87
CA LEU A 105 9.64 0.88 -17.66
C LEU A 105 9.97 -0.21 -16.64
N SER A 106 8.94 -0.70 -15.96
CA SER A 106 8.95 -1.94 -15.19
C SER A 106 7.88 -2.84 -15.78
N LEU A 107 8.28 -3.94 -16.41
CA LEU A 107 7.41 -4.89 -17.10
C LEU A 107 7.13 -6.09 -16.20
N MET A 108 5.88 -6.51 -16.11
CA MET A 108 5.50 -7.76 -15.44
C MET A 108 5.98 -8.99 -16.20
N THR A 109 6.13 -8.87 -17.53
CA THR A 109 6.68 -9.92 -18.39
C THR A 109 7.82 -9.33 -19.21
N ALA A 110 9.03 -9.87 -19.00
CA ALA A 110 10.24 -9.43 -19.67
C ALA A 110 10.03 -9.32 -21.21
N GLY A 111 10.38 -8.16 -21.77
CA GLY A 111 10.27 -7.89 -23.21
C GLY A 111 8.85 -7.67 -23.75
N ASN A 112 7.79 -7.79 -22.95
CA ASN A 112 6.42 -7.52 -23.38
C ASN A 112 5.99 -6.11 -22.95
N LEU A 113 6.02 -5.16 -23.87
CA LEU A 113 5.60 -3.77 -23.64
C LEU A 113 4.10 -3.61 -23.33
N ALA A 114 3.24 -4.60 -23.61
CA ALA A 114 1.85 -4.56 -23.17
C ALA A 114 1.69 -4.93 -21.68
N SER A 115 2.75 -5.44 -21.03
CA SER A 115 2.75 -5.85 -19.62
C SER A 115 3.37 -4.81 -18.68
N ILE A 116 3.31 -3.52 -19.06
CA ILE A 116 3.82 -2.44 -18.21
C ILE A 116 3.10 -2.46 -16.87
N GLY A 117 3.88 -2.64 -15.80
CA GLY A 117 3.43 -2.49 -14.42
C GLY A 117 3.74 -1.10 -13.90
N GLU A 118 4.89 -0.52 -14.25
CA GLU A 118 5.26 0.85 -13.86
C GLU A 118 6.06 1.55 -14.96
N ALA A 119 6.03 2.88 -14.97
CA ALA A 119 6.84 3.72 -15.83
C ALA A 119 7.30 4.96 -15.06
N THR A 120 8.59 5.28 -15.12
CA THR A 120 9.19 6.48 -14.56
C THR A 120 9.68 7.38 -15.69
N PHE A 121 9.18 8.61 -15.72
CA PHE A 121 9.45 9.57 -16.78
C PHE A 121 10.69 10.42 -16.45
N PRO A 122 11.49 10.82 -17.45
CA PRO A 122 12.65 11.68 -17.25
C PRO A 122 12.29 13.15 -16.91
N HIS A 123 11.09 13.57 -17.26
CA HIS A 123 10.49 14.85 -16.91
C HIS A 123 8.98 14.66 -16.75
N GLU A 124 8.28 15.70 -16.31
CA GLU A 124 6.83 15.67 -16.14
C GLU A 124 6.11 15.41 -17.47
N VAL A 125 5.27 14.36 -17.51
CA VAL A 125 4.49 13.94 -18.68
C VAL A 125 3.01 14.02 -18.36
N SER A 126 2.20 14.41 -19.34
CA SER A 126 0.74 14.42 -19.19
C SER A 126 0.16 13.02 -19.36
N VAL A 127 -0.26 12.41 -18.26
CA VAL A 127 -0.96 11.12 -18.23
C VAL A 127 -2.46 11.40 -18.12
N TYR A 128 -3.21 11.23 -19.22
CA TYR A 128 -4.65 11.54 -19.28
C TYR A 128 -5.00 12.97 -18.81
N GLY A 129 -4.15 13.96 -19.13
CA GLY A 129 -4.32 15.35 -18.71
C GLY A 129 -3.77 15.68 -17.32
N ILE A 130 -3.20 14.70 -16.61
CA ILE A 130 -2.61 14.84 -15.29
C ILE A 130 -1.09 14.77 -15.43
N PRO A 131 -0.36 15.85 -15.09
CA PRO A 131 1.09 15.83 -15.11
C PRO A 131 1.65 14.97 -13.97
N ALA A 132 2.49 14.01 -14.34
CA ALA A 132 3.10 13.06 -13.44
C ALA A 132 4.53 12.74 -13.86
N VAL A 133 5.35 12.32 -12.90
CA VAL A 133 6.74 11.86 -13.13
C VAL A 133 6.89 10.35 -13.08
N ALA A 134 5.85 9.65 -12.59
CA ALA A 134 5.76 8.20 -12.68
C ALA A 134 4.30 7.77 -12.77
N MET A 135 4.07 6.59 -13.35
CA MET A 135 2.78 5.92 -13.35
C MET A 135 2.95 4.43 -13.03
N GLY A 136 2.04 3.86 -12.24
CA GLY A 136 1.88 2.44 -12.02
C GLY A 136 0.55 1.98 -12.59
N VAL A 137 0.50 0.80 -13.20
CA VAL A 137 -0.69 0.17 -13.74
C VAL A 137 -1.21 -0.82 -12.71
N LYS A 138 -2.46 -0.63 -12.33
CA LYS A 138 -3.20 -1.48 -11.41
C LYS A 138 -4.51 -1.92 -12.06
N SER A 139 -5.19 -2.85 -11.40
CA SER A 139 -6.56 -3.23 -11.74
C SER A 139 -7.46 -2.95 -10.55
N GLU A 140 -8.59 -2.32 -10.80
CA GLU A 140 -9.57 -2.02 -9.75
C GLU A 140 -10.95 -2.52 -10.16
N TYR A 141 -11.80 -2.84 -9.19
CA TYR A 141 -13.14 -3.36 -9.48
C TYR A 141 -14.07 -2.27 -10.01
N ASP A 142 -14.94 -2.64 -10.96
CA ASP A 142 -16.03 -1.79 -11.39
C ASP A 142 -17.17 -1.82 -10.36
N ASP A 143 -17.08 -0.92 -9.38
CA ASP A 143 -18.03 -0.73 -8.28
C ASP A 143 -19.48 -0.41 -8.71
N GLU A 144 -19.67 0.09 -9.93
CA GLU A 144 -20.98 0.37 -10.51
C GLU A 144 -21.61 -0.87 -11.17
N THR A 145 -20.81 -1.90 -11.46
CA THR A 145 -21.34 -3.18 -11.92
C THR A 145 -21.92 -3.95 -10.73
N PRO A 146 -23.07 -4.63 -10.89
CA PRO A 146 -23.59 -5.52 -9.85
C PRO A 146 -22.50 -6.52 -9.43
N TRP A 147 -22.25 -6.61 -8.13
CA TRP A 147 -21.21 -7.48 -7.61
C TRP A 147 -21.57 -8.94 -7.95
N ASN A 148 -20.69 -9.61 -8.69
CA ASN A 148 -20.81 -11.01 -9.03
C ASN A 148 -19.50 -11.72 -8.65
N ASP A 149 -19.56 -12.54 -7.61
CA ASP A 149 -18.40 -13.28 -7.08
C ASP A 149 -17.75 -14.21 -8.13
N GLN A 150 -18.47 -14.60 -9.17
CA GLN A 150 -17.96 -15.53 -10.18
C GLN A 150 -17.10 -14.86 -11.25
N SER A 151 -17.29 -13.56 -11.51
CA SER A 151 -16.58 -12.82 -12.57
C SER A 151 -16.64 -11.33 -12.30
N PRO A 152 -15.87 -10.81 -11.33
CA PRO A 152 -15.85 -9.39 -11.05
C PRO A 152 -15.25 -8.65 -12.26
N VAL A 153 -15.94 -7.61 -12.72
CA VAL A 153 -15.44 -6.76 -13.81
C VAL A 153 -14.35 -5.87 -13.25
N THR A 154 -13.15 -5.96 -13.81
CA THR A 154 -12.03 -5.08 -13.47
C THR A 154 -11.81 -4.03 -14.54
N LEU A 155 -11.39 -2.85 -14.10
CA LEU A 155 -11.00 -1.71 -14.90
C LEU A 155 -9.51 -1.42 -14.68
N THR A 156 -8.89 -0.79 -15.67
CA THR A 156 -7.52 -0.31 -15.52
C THR A 156 -7.50 0.87 -14.56
N ALA A 157 -6.70 0.77 -13.51
CA ALA A 157 -6.40 1.87 -12.61
C ALA A 157 -4.95 2.32 -12.82
N LEU A 158 -4.70 3.62 -12.70
CA LEU A 158 -3.36 4.18 -12.81
C LEU A 158 -3.01 4.90 -11.51
N ALA A 159 -1.91 4.52 -10.89
CA ALA A 159 -1.33 5.21 -9.74
C ALA A 159 -0.27 6.20 -10.23
N LEU A 160 -0.53 7.50 -10.11
CA LEU A 160 0.29 8.56 -10.69
C LEU A 160 1.10 9.28 -9.60
N THR A 161 2.40 9.47 -9.81
CA THR A 161 3.21 10.33 -8.93
C THR A 161 3.16 11.76 -9.46
N VAL A 162 2.31 12.58 -8.86
CA VAL A 162 2.15 14.00 -9.22
C VAL A 162 3.17 14.88 -8.50
N THR A 163 3.55 15.99 -9.12
CA THR A 163 4.57 16.94 -8.63
C THR A 163 3.98 18.10 -7.85
N GLY A 164 2.67 18.35 -7.98
CA GLY A 164 2.01 19.47 -7.34
C GLY A 164 0.50 19.26 -7.18
N PRO A 165 -0.20 20.19 -6.50
CA PRO A 165 -1.63 20.09 -6.26
C PRO A 165 -2.44 20.12 -7.55
N ARG A 166 -3.44 19.24 -7.67
CA ARG A 166 -4.29 19.11 -8.86
C ARG A 166 -5.76 18.94 -8.50
N PRO A 167 -6.66 19.71 -9.12
CA PRO A 167 -8.09 19.47 -8.99
C PRO A 167 -8.50 18.25 -9.83
N ILE A 168 -9.18 17.30 -9.22
CA ILE A 168 -9.76 16.12 -9.86
C ILE A 168 -11.01 15.70 -9.10
N ASP A 169 -12.11 15.47 -9.82
CA ASP A 169 -13.43 15.16 -9.25
C ASP A 169 -13.87 16.11 -8.10
N GLY A 170 -13.52 17.39 -8.23
CA GLY A 170 -13.85 18.42 -7.24
C GLY A 170 -13.00 18.41 -5.97
N TRP A 171 -11.95 17.57 -5.92
CA TRP A 171 -10.96 17.52 -4.85
C TRP A 171 -9.61 18.05 -5.32
N VAL A 172 -8.88 18.73 -4.45
CA VAL A 172 -7.49 19.11 -4.72
C VAL A 172 -6.59 18.05 -4.11
N CYS A 173 -6.04 17.16 -4.93
CA CYS A 173 -5.09 16.14 -4.53
C CYS A 173 -3.66 16.69 -4.59
N GLY A 174 -2.80 16.29 -3.64
CA GLY A 174 -1.42 16.74 -3.53
C GLY A 174 -0.39 15.65 -3.82
N PRO A 175 0.92 16.00 -3.77
CA PRO A 175 2.02 15.07 -4.03
C PRO A 175 2.37 14.16 -2.84
N GLY A 176 1.52 14.10 -1.80
CA GLY A 176 1.77 13.34 -0.56
C GLY A 176 1.79 11.81 -0.71
N GLY A 177 1.47 11.31 -1.91
CA GLY A 177 1.49 9.91 -2.29
C GLY A 177 0.92 9.74 -3.70
N PRO A 178 0.74 8.51 -4.19
CA PRO A 178 0.18 8.31 -5.52
C PRO A 178 -1.23 8.91 -5.67
N LEU A 179 -1.55 9.45 -6.82
CA LEU A 179 -2.89 9.82 -7.23
C LEU A 179 -3.46 8.68 -8.06
N GLU A 180 -4.44 7.94 -7.55
CA GLU A 180 -5.02 6.81 -8.25
C GLU A 180 -6.30 7.20 -8.99
N ILE A 181 -6.32 6.94 -10.29
CA ILE A 181 -7.49 7.14 -11.16
C ILE A 181 -7.92 5.81 -11.76
N VAL A 182 -9.22 5.61 -11.92
CA VAL A 182 -9.77 4.46 -12.64
C VAL A 182 -10.19 4.91 -14.02
N LEU A 183 -9.82 4.14 -15.04
CA LEU A 183 -10.17 4.39 -16.43
C LEU A 183 -11.36 3.53 -16.84
N ARG A 184 -12.19 4.07 -17.72
CA ARG A 184 -13.19 3.31 -18.46
C ARG A 184 -12.49 2.48 -19.55
N LYS A 185 -13.21 1.52 -20.13
CA LYS A 185 -12.71 0.71 -21.26
C LYS A 185 -12.35 1.54 -22.51
N ASP A 186 -12.89 2.75 -22.63
CA ASP A 186 -12.58 3.71 -23.70
C ASP A 186 -11.41 4.64 -23.36
N ALA A 187 -10.64 4.33 -22.31
CA ALA A 187 -9.49 5.10 -21.84
C ALA A 187 -9.83 6.53 -21.38
N ARG A 188 -11.08 6.82 -20.99
CA ARG A 188 -11.41 8.07 -20.28
C ARG A 188 -11.34 7.86 -18.78
N ILE A 189 -10.96 8.90 -18.04
CA ILE A 189 -11.03 8.89 -16.57
C ILE A 189 -12.49 8.64 -16.17
N LYS A 190 -12.73 7.55 -15.43
CA LYS A 190 -14.03 7.21 -14.84
C LYS A 190 -14.24 8.01 -13.56
N THR A 191 -13.26 7.92 -12.65
CA THR A 191 -13.30 8.53 -11.31
C THR A 191 -11.89 8.58 -10.73
N LEU A 192 -11.66 9.53 -9.85
CA LEU A 192 -10.65 9.45 -8.81
C LEU A 192 -10.96 8.26 -7.90
N TRP A 193 -9.94 7.47 -7.57
CA TRP A 193 -10.06 6.31 -6.68
C TRP A 193 -9.41 6.55 -5.33
N TRP A 194 -8.22 7.14 -5.31
CA TRP A 194 -7.48 7.38 -4.08
C TRP A 194 -6.55 8.58 -4.23
N CYS A 195 -6.47 9.44 -3.22
CA CYS A 195 -5.40 10.44 -3.15
C CYS A 195 -5.18 10.96 -1.73
N HIS A 196 -3.98 11.52 -1.51
CA HIS A 196 -3.75 12.45 -0.42
C HIS A 196 -4.20 13.85 -0.83
N LEU A 197 -4.98 14.50 0.02
CA LEU A 197 -5.49 15.83 -0.21
C LEU A 197 -4.41 16.89 0.04
N ALA A 198 -4.40 17.90 -0.82
CA ALA A 198 -3.67 19.14 -0.60
C ALA A 198 -4.52 20.14 0.21
N ASP A 199 -3.95 21.31 0.48
CA ASP A 199 -4.68 22.41 1.08
C ASP A 199 -5.81 22.94 0.18
N GLY A 200 -6.82 23.54 0.81
CA GLY A 200 -7.92 24.25 0.12
C GLY A 200 -9.21 23.44 -0.01
N ASN A 201 -9.21 22.16 0.37
CA ASN A 201 -10.42 21.34 0.41
C ASN A 201 -11.32 21.72 1.58
N ARG A 202 -12.64 21.66 1.39
CA ARG A 202 -13.64 21.95 2.42
C ARG A 202 -14.76 20.91 2.45
N VAL A 203 -15.18 20.54 3.64
CA VAL A 203 -16.32 19.64 3.90
C VAL A 203 -17.15 20.21 5.03
N ALA A 204 -18.47 20.33 4.83
CA ALA A 204 -19.40 20.89 5.81
C ALA A 204 -18.98 22.26 6.38
N GLY A 205 -18.33 23.09 5.56
CA GLY A 205 -17.81 24.42 5.95
C GLY A 205 -16.41 24.42 6.55
N SER A 206 -15.92 23.26 7.00
CA SER A 206 -14.60 23.11 7.63
C SER A 206 -13.51 22.84 6.62
N LEU A 207 -12.31 23.36 6.89
CA LEU A 207 -11.11 23.06 6.11
C LEU A 207 -10.67 21.63 6.37
N VAL A 208 -10.42 20.89 5.29
CA VAL A 208 -9.79 19.57 5.37
C VAL A 208 -8.27 19.79 5.35
N PRO A 209 -7.54 19.37 6.39
CA PRO A 209 -6.09 19.50 6.44
C PRO A 209 -5.40 18.74 5.28
N ALA A 210 -4.32 19.32 4.75
CA ALA A 210 -3.45 18.59 3.83
C ALA A 210 -2.90 17.30 4.47
N GLY A 211 -2.67 16.28 3.64
CA GLY A 211 -2.26 14.95 4.07
C GLY A 211 -3.43 14.03 4.44
N SER A 212 -4.65 14.56 4.57
CA SER A 212 -5.87 13.73 4.70
C SER A 212 -6.02 12.82 3.49
N THR A 213 -6.57 11.62 3.70
CA THR A 213 -6.71 10.62 2.65
C THR A 213 -8.15 10.56 2.17
N LEU A 214 -8.33 10.58 0.85
CA LEU A 214 -9.61 10.41 0.20
C LEU A 214 -9.61 9.11 -0.59
N ILE A 215 -10.64 8.29 -0.40
CA ILE A 215 -10.81 7.01 -1.11
C ILE A 215 -12.23 6.96 -1.68
N ARG A 216 -12.36 6.49 -2.92
CA ARG A 216 -13.63 6.12 -3.51
C ARG A 216 -14.12 4.85 -2.82
N GLY A 217 -15.32 4.89 -2.26
CA GLY A 217 -15.90 3.74 -1.58
C GLY A 217 -17.40 3.90 -1.41
N THR A 218 -18.10 2.77 -1.51
CA THR A 218 -19.54 2.70 -1.21
C THR A 218 -19.75 1.58 -0.21
N THR A 219 -20.47 1.83 0.87
CA THR A 219 -20.75 0.82 1.89
C THR A 219 -21.80 -0.16 1.35
N LEU A 220 -21.43 -1.45 1.28
CA LEU A 220 -22.32 -2.55 0.92
C LEU A 220 -22.71 -3.34 2.19
N TYR A 221 -24.00 -3.52 2.41
CA TYR A 221 -24.53 -4.28 3.53
C TYR A 221 -24.76 -5.76 3.17
N LEU A 222 -24.88 -6.60 4.20
CA LEU A 222 -25.08 -8.05 4.04
C LEU A 222 -26.40 -8.41 3.31
N ASP A 223 -27.38 -7.51 3.33
CA ASP A 223 -28.64 -7.65 2.60
C ASP A 223 -28.55 -7.18 1.14
N GLY A 224 -27.35 -6.81 0.67
CA GLY A 224 -27.08 -6.31 -0.68
C GLY A 224 -27.44 -4.84 -0.89
N THR A 225 -27.96 -4.14 0.13
CA THR A 225 -28.24 -2.71 0.03
C THR A 225 -26.94 -1.90 0.06
N ARG A 226 -26.94 -0.77 -0.66
CA ARG A 226 -25.81 0.18 -0.72
C ARG A 226 -26.21 1.46 -0.01
N ASP A 227 -25.30 1.99 0.81
CA ASP A 227 -25.46 3.35 1.34
C ASP A 227 -25.23 4.38 0.23
N ASN A 228 -25.63 5.63 0.47
CA ASN A 228 -25.45 6.72 -0.49
C ASN A 228 -24.05 7.36 -0.41
N ASP A 229 -23.11 6.72 0.29
CA ASP A 229 -21.74 7.18 0.36
C ASP A 229 -20.99 6.93 -0.96
N TYR A 230 -20.05 7.81 -1.23
CA TYR A 230 -19.24 7.80 -2.43
C TYR A 230 -17.76 8.04 -2.14
N TRP A 231 -17.48 8.92 -1.19
CA TRP A 231 -16.12 9.19 -0.73
C TRP A 231 -15.97 8.79 0.73
N HIS A 232 -14.87 8.11 1.03
CA HIS A 232 -14.37 7.94 2.38
C HIS A 232 -13.23 8.93 2.60
N LEU A 233 -13.41 9.84 3.54
CA LEU A 233 -12.43 10.84 3.93
C LEU A 233 -11.89 10.51 5.32
N ALA A 234 -10.61 10.17 5.40
CA ALA A 234 -9.87 10.08 6.64
C ALA A 234 -9.10 11.38 6.84
N VAL A 235 -9.51 12.20 7.81
CA VAL A 235 -8.80 13.43 8.14
C VAL A 235 -7.45 13.09 8.76
N ALA A 236 -6.41 13.84 8.37
CA ALA A 236 -5.03 13.64 8.80
C ALA A 236 -4.90 13.44 10.32
N GLU A 237 -3.99 12.55 10.72
CA GLU A 237 -3.78 12.21 12.13
C GLU A 237 -3.40 13.42 12.98
N ASP A 238 -3.83 13.40 14.24
CA ASP A 238 -3.63 14.47 15.23
C ASP A 238 -4.06 15.88 14.83
N THR A 239 -4.89 16.01 13.79
CA THR A 239 -5.48 17.28 13.39
C THR A 239 -6.86 17.50 13.99
N LEU A 240 -7.20 18.78 14.18
CA LEU A 240 -8.51 19.22 14.61
C LEU A 240 -9.40 19.49 13.39
N PHE A 241 -10.62 18.95 13.41
CA PHE A 241 -11.64 19.18 12.41
C PHE A 241 -12.96 19.51 13.09
N GLU A 242 -13.53 20.66 12.76
CA GLU A 242 -14.83 21.08 13.32
C GLU A 242 -15.97 20.46 12.50
N LEU A 243 -16.94 19.82 13.12
CA LEU A 243 -18.11 19.29 12.43
C LEU A 243 -19.36 19.53 13.28
N ALA A 244 -20.36 20.20 12.72
CA ALA A 244 -21.58 20.58 13.44
C ALA A 244 -21.28 21.34 14.76
N GLY A 245 -20.21 22.15 14.79
CA GLY A 245 -19.76 22.89 15.97
C GLY A 245 -19.00 22.05 17.01
N LEU A 246 -18.68 20.79 16.69
CA LEU A 246 -17.92 19.91 17.57
C LEU A 246 -16.46 19.78 17.14
N PRO A 247 -15.51 19.94 18.08
CA PRO A 247 -14.09 19.80 17.82
C PRO A 247 -13.69 18.32 17.80
N LEU A 248 -13.55 17.74 16.60
CA LEU A 248 -13.21 16.34 16.40
C LEU A 248 -11.72 16.17 16.10
N ARG A 249 -11.11 15.13 16.68
CA ARG A 249 -9.75 14.69 16.35
C ARG A 249 -9.81 13.57 15.30
N SER A 250 -9.06 13.75 14.22
CA SER A 250 -8.88 12.77 13.13
C SER A 250 -10.17 12.06 12.70
N PRO A 251 -11.27 12.77 12.39
CA PRO A 251 -12.52 12.11 12.04
C PRO A 251 -12.41 11.34 10.72
N GLU A 252 -13.08 10.19 10.69
CA GLU A 252 -13.39 9.46 9.45
C GLU A 252 -14.83 9.75 9.02
N LEU A 253 -14.99 10.23 7.79
CA LEU A 253 -16.27 10.63 7.23
C LEU A 253 -16.58 9.81 5.98
N ASN A 254 -17.85 9.49 5.79
CA ASN A 254 -18.35 9.11 4.47
C ASN A 254 -19.17 10.26 3.90
N LEU A 255 -18.89 10.60 2.65
CA LEU A 255 -19.50 11.71 1.93
C LEU A 255 -20.22 11.18 0.69
N ASP A 256 -21.27 11.88 0.26
CA ASP A 256 -21.95 11.58 -1.01
C ASP A 256 -21.16 12.13 -2.22
N ARG A 257 -21.69 11.89 -3.43
CA ARG A 257 -21.12 12.41 -4.69
C ARG A 257 -21.00 13.94 -4.73
N GLN A 258 -21.76 14.66 -3.89
CA GLN A 258 -21.75 16.12 -3.78
C GLN A 258 -20.91 16.63 -2.59
N HIS A 259 -20.10 15.76 -2.00
CA HIS A 259 -19.19 16.05 -0.88
C HIS A 259 -19.93 16.43 0.41
N ARG A 260 -21.21 16.05 0.53
CA ARG A 260 -21.99 16.23 1.76
C ARG A 260 -21.77 15.05 2.69
N VAL A 261 -21.65 15.33 3.98
CA VAL A 261 -21.45 14.30 5.00
C VAL A 261 -22.69 13.41 5.10
N VAL A 262 -22.51 12.12 4.83
CA VAL A 262 -23.54 11.08 4.98
C VAL A 262 -23.40 10.43 6.35
N THR A 263 -22.18 10.08 6.74
CA THR A 263 -21.89 9.53 8.07
C THR A 263 -20.57 10.03 8.64
N LEU A 264 -20.54 10.14 9.96
CA LEU A 264 -19.33 10.15 10.77
C LEU A 264 -19.05 8.71 11.21
N ARG A 265 -18.03 8.06 10.66
CA ARG A 265 -17.70 6.67 11.01
C ARG A 265 -17.10 6.60 12.41
N SER A 266 -16.14 7.47 12.67
CA SER A 266 -15.41 7.54 13.94
C SER A 266 -14.79 8.92 14.12
N ALA A 267 -14.73 9.35 15.36
CA ALA A 267 -13.96 10.49 15.83
C ALA A 267 -13.86 10.44 17.35
N THR A 268 -12.97 11.26 17.90
CA THR A 268 -12.98 11.57 19.33
C THR A 268 -13.10 13.07 19.53
N LEU A 269 -13.76 13.49 20.60
CA LEU A 269 -13.79 14.90 20.98
C LEU A 269 -12.39 15.36 21.40
N ALA A 270 -11.85 16.37 20.71
CA ALA A 270 -10.51 16.89 21.00
C ALA A 270 -10.46 17.66 22.33
N ARG A 271 -11.61 18.20 22.77
CA ARG A 271 -11.81 18.91 24.04
C ARG A 271 -13.23 18.68 24.52
N ALA A 272 -13.48 18.97 25.80
CA ALA A 272 -14.83 18.89 26.34
C ALA A 272 -15.79 19.80 25.54
N ALA A 273 -16.99 19.29 25.27
CA ALA A 273 -17.98 19.99 24.46
C ALA A 273 -19.40 19.69 24.97
N SER A 274 -20.27 20.69 24.87
CA SER A 274 -21.68 20.55 25.22
C SER A 274 -22.52 20.43 23.96
N VAL A 275 -23.49 19.51 23.98
CA VAL A 275 -24.48 19.33 22.92
C VAL A 275 -25.85 19.32 23.59
N GLY A 276 -26.61 20.39 23.37
CA GLY A 276 -27.82 20.64 24.17
C GLY A 276 -27.49 20.75 25.66
N GLU A 277 -28.17 19.94 26.47
CA GLU A 277 -28.05 19.93 27.94
C GLU A 277 -26.93 19.03 28.47
N ILE A 278 -26.27 18.24 27.61
CA ILE A 278 -25.28 17.24 28.01
C ILE A 278 -23.88 17.73 27.66
N THR A 279 -22.98 17.67 28.64
CA THR A 279 -21.56 17.98 28.47
C THR A 279 -20.74 16.70 28.45
N TYR A 280 -19.93 16.56 27.42
CA TYR A 280 -19.07 15.42 27.18
C TYR A 280 -17.61 15.81 27.46
N PRO A 281 -16.83 14.96 28.14
CA PRO A 281 -15.41 15.18 28.31
C PRO A 281 -14.64 14.98 26.99
N ALA A 282 -13.41 15.52 26.94
CA ALA A 282 -12.47 15.22 25.88
C ALA A 282 -12.22 13.70 25.80
N GLY A 283 -11.94 13.17 24.62
CA GLY A 283 -11.74 11.74 24.40
C GLY A 283 -13.03 10.92 24.26
N THR A 284 -14.21 11.53 24.42
CA THR A 284 -15.50 10.89 24.09
C THR A 284 -15.50 10.47 22.62
N GLU A 285 -15.75 9.20 22.34
CA GLU A 285 -15.91 8.69 20.97
C GLU A 285 -17.25 9.16 20.39
N VAL A 286 -17.23 9.56 19.12
CA VAL A 286 -18.40 10.05 18.39
C VAL A 286 -18.53 9.31 17.06
N SER A 287 -19.71 8.78 16.79
CA SER A 287 -20.04 8.17 15.50
C SER A 287 -21.51 8.40 15.14
N SER A 288 -21.86 8.26 13.87
CA SER A 288 -23.26 8.24 13.45
C SER A 288 -23.94 6.94 13.91
N VAL A 289 -25.25 7.00 14.16
CA VAL A 289 -26.01 5.78 14.48
C VAL A 289 -25.90 4.75 13.35
N ALA A 290 -25.86 3.47 13.73
CA ALA A 290 -25.84 2.38 12.78
C ALA A 290 -27.05 2.46 11.81
N PRO A 291 -26.90 2.03 10.55
CA PRO A 291 -27.91 2.17 9.49
C PRO A 291 -29.32 1.74 9.92
N ARG A 292 -29.44 0.57 10.56
CA ARG A 292 -30.71 0.02 11.09
C ARG A 292 -31.44 0.90 12.10
N PHE A 293 -30.78 1.92 12.66
CA PHE A 293 -31.35 2.84 13.63
C PHE A 293 -31.54 4.26 13.07
N ARG A 294 -31.17 4.53 11.81
CA ARG A 294 -31.30 5.86 11.20
C ARG A 294 -32.76 6.29 11.04
N GLU A 295 -33.66 5.37 10.69
CA GLU A 295 -35.10 5.69 10.60
C GLU A 295 -35.69 6.04 11.97
N LYS A 296 -35.27 5.32 13.01
CA LYS A 296 -35.73 5.55 14.39
C LYS A 296 -35.15 6.83 14.98
N TYR A 297 -33.88 7.13 14.68
CA TYR A 297 -33.14 8.29 15.19
C TYR A 297 -32.47 9.04 14.03
N PRO A 298 -33.25 9.80 13.23
CA PRO A 298 -32.73 10.46 12.04
C PRO A 298 -31.68 11.51 12.39
N GLY A 299 -30.52 11.43 11.71
CA GLY A 299 -29.39 12.33 11.91
C GLY A 299 -28.74 12.25 13.29
N ALA A 300 -29.06 11.22 14.10
CA ALA A 300 -28.49 11.06 15.42
C ALA A 300 -27.05 10.53 15.38
N TRP A 301 -26.26 10.97 16.34
CA TRP A 301 -24.93 10.46 16.64
C TRP A 301 -24.95 9.72 17.98
N VAL A 302 -23.98 8.85 18.15
CA VAL A 302 -23.69 8.11 19.37
C VAL A 302 -22.46 8.72 20.00
N PHE A 303 -22.61 9.19 21.24
CA PHE A 303 -21.53 9.71 22.06
C PHE A 303 -21.21 8.69 23.13
N THR A 304 -19.99 8.16 23.11
CA THR A 304 -19.53 7.12 24.02
C THR A 304 -18.38 7.68 24.87
N PRO A 305 -18.66 8.13 26.11
CA PRO A 305 -17.63 8.64 27.00
C PRO A 305 -16.63 7.55 27.40
N ALA A 306 -15.39 7.95 27.66
CA ALA A 306 -14.36 7.05 28.14
C ALA A 306 -14.67 6.56 29.58
N PRO A 307 -14.24 5.35 29.97
CA PRO A 307 -14.41 4.87 31.35
C PRO A 307 -13.82 5.85 32.38
N GLY A 308 -14.55 6.13 33.47
CA GLY A 308 -14.12 7.09 34.49
C GLY A 308 -14.21 8.57 34.08
N GLN A 309 -14.71 8.85 32.87
CA GLN A 309 -14.98 10.20 32.37
C GLN A 309 -16.43 10.28 31.87
N PRO A 310 -17.42 10.27 32.78
CA PRO A 310 -18.83 10.26 32.40
C PRO A 310 -19.26 11.58 31.77
N ALA A 311 -20.26 11.51 30.89
CA ALA A 311 -20.99 12.69 30.44
C ALA A 311 -21.91 13.20 31.57
N VAL A 312 -22.17 14.51 31.58
CA VAL A 312 -22.99 15.15 32.60
C VAL A 312 -24.17 15.86 31.95
N SER A 313 -25.38 15.43 32.28
CA SER A 313 -26.63 16.11 31.96
C SER A 313 -26.89 17.22 32.99
N LYS A 314 -27.27 18.41 32.53
CA LYS A 314 -27.70 19.49 33.44
C LYS A 314 -28.98 19.15 34.21
N THR A 315 -29.85 18.31 33.66
CA THR A 315 -31.13 17.92 34.27
C THR A 315 -31.02 16.68 35.12
N ASP A 316 -30.35 15.64 34.62
CA ASP A 316 -30.35 14.30 35.21
C ASP A 316 -29.05 13.98 35.97
N GLY A 317 -28.09 14.91 35.96
CA GLY A 317 -26.78 14.75 36.55
C GLY A 317 -25.87 13.83 35.74
N THR A 318 -24.98 13.12 36.44
CA THR A 318 -23.97 12.27 35.81
C THR A 318 -24.60 11.06 35.12
N ILE A 319 -24.31 10.88 33.84
CA ILE A 319 -24.71 9.69 33.07
C ILE A 319 -23.82 8.53 33.50
N ALA A 320 -24.43 7.39 33.86
CA ALA A 320 -23.71 6.25 34.39
C ALA A 320 -22.65 5.72 33.41
N ASP A 321 -21.52 5.28 33.97
CA ASP A 321 -20.43 4.67 33.21
C ASP A 321 -20.91 3.46 32.40
N GLY A 322 -20.33 3.29 31.21
CA GLY A 322 -20.70 2.22 30.29
C GLY A 322 -22.03 2.48 29.55
N LEU A 323 -22.56 3.70 29.60
CA LEU A 323 -23.65 4.14 28.73
C LEU A 323 -23.14 5.08 27.64
N SER A 324 -23.71 4.92 26.45
CA SER A 324 -23.56 5.85 25.33
C SER A 324 -24.87 6.62 25.16
N VAL A 325 -24.76 7.89 24.74
CA VAL A 325 -25.90 8.76 24.48
C VAL A 325 -26.17 8.82 22.98
N VAL A 326 -27.38 8.47 22.56
CA VAL A 326 -27.85 8.70 21.19
C VAL A 326 -28.55 10.06 21.15
N GLN A 327 -27.99 11.02 20.44
CA GLN A 327 -28.55 12.37 20.31
C GLN A 327 -28.28 12.98 18.93
N ALA A 328 -29.14 13.89 18.49
CA ALA A 328 -28.85 14.73 17.34
C ALA A 328 -27.75 15.76 17.67
N PRO A 329 -26.91 16.16 16.71
CA PRO A 329 -25.97 17.27 16.89
C PRO A 329 -26.64 18.60 17.30
N SER A 330 -27.94 18.74 17.04
CA SER A 330 -28.75 19.89 17.48
C SER A 330 -29.03 19.92 18.99
N GLY A 331 -28.69 18.87 19.74
CA GLY A 331 -28.93 18.77 21.19
C GLY A 331 -30.13 17.89 21.60
N LYS A 332 -30.90 17.37 20.64
CA LYS A 332 -32.03 16.46 20.96
C LYS A 332 -31.51 15.08 21.35
N ALA A 333 -31.55 14.75 22.64
CA ALA A 333 -31.30 13.40 23.14
C ALA A 333 -32.47 12.46 22.81
N TYR A 334 -32.16 11.25 22.35
CA TYR A 334 -33.14 10.23 22.00
C TYR A 334 -33.20 9.10 23.02
N VAL A 335 -32.05 8.50 23.33
CA VAL A 335 -31.98 7.32 24.20
C VAL A 335 -30.57 7.12 24.75
N LEU A 336 -30.48 6.53 25.95
CA LEU A 336 -29.24 5.98 26.50
C LEU A 336 -29.14 4.50 26.11
N ILE A 337 -28.02 4.10 25.54
CA ILE A 337 -27.76 2.70 25.18
C ILE A 337 -26.57 2.19 25.99
N ARG A 338 -26.57 0.91 26.34
CA ARG A 338 -25.39 0.31 26.95
C ARG A 338 -24.26 0.31 25.93
N ASN A 339 -23.11 0.86 26.31
CA ASN A 339 -21.91 0.75 25.51
C ASN A 339 -21.62 -0.74 25.35
N ARG A 340 -21.58 -1.22 24.10
CA ARG A 340 -20.99 -2.51 23.81
C ARG A 340 -19.49 -2.30 23.83
N ALA A 341 -18.93 -2.20 25.04
CA ALA A 341 -17.49 -2.27 25.20
C ALA A 341 -17.06 -3.67 24.72
N ARG A 342 -16.29 -3.66 23.63
CA ARG A 342 -15.50 -4.73 22.97
C ARG A 342 -15.68 -6.15 23.49
#